data_AF-A0A0M8QPT9-F1
#
_entry.id   AF-A0A0M8QPT9-F1
#
_cell.length_a   1.000
_cell.length_b   1.000
_cell.length_c   1.000
_cell.angle_alpha   90.00
_cell.angle_beta   90.00
_cell.angle_gamma   90.00
#
_symmetry.space_group_name_H-M   'P 1'
#
loop_
_entity.id
_entity.type
_entity.pdbx_description
1 polymer ?
#
loop_
_entity_poly.entity_id
_entity_poly.type
_entity_poly.pdbx_seq_one_letter_code
_entity_poly.pdbx_strand_id
1 'polypeptide(L)'
;MDDGYIYVDYTHLNDVGDSMAQQTKLIAGIVERLETELQPLKNTWIGLDATEYQNRQREWDGAVLGMQRLLTSHAGLLAEIGSSYKQSENQLAGLWSQVTIGR
;
A
#
# COMPACT_ATOMS: atom_id res chain seq x y z
N MET A 1 -11.90 16.29 31.32
CA MET A 1 -12.12 14.92 30.83
C MET A 1 -11.75 14.99 29.37
N ASP A 2 -10.51 14.60 29.08
CA ASP A 2 -9.99 14.58 27.71
C ASP A 2 -10.52 13.28 27.11
N ASP A 3 -11.75 13.37 26.61
CA ASP A 3 -12.49 12.23 26.08
C ASP A 3 -11.74 11.79 24.81
N GLY A 4 -11.31 10.53 24.78
CA GLY A 4 -10.35 9.99 23.83
C GLY A 4 -10.86 9.97 22.39
N TYR A 5 -10.90 11.14 21.75
CA TYR A 5 -10.93 11.25 20.31
C TYR A 5 -9.57 10.77 19.82
N ILE A 6 -9.50 9.51 19.38
CA ILE A 6 -8.43 9.08 18.48
C ILE A 6 -8.67 9.88 17.20
N TYR A 7 -8.10 11.08 17.12
CA TYR A 7 -8.06 11.89 15.92
C TYR A 7 -7.06 11.22 14.97
N VAL A 8 -7.53 10.19 14.28
CA VAL A 8 -6.76 9.61 13.20
C VAL A 8 -6.78 10.64 12.08
N ASP A 9 -5.63 11.27 11.81
CA ASP A 9 -5.49 12.20 10.69
C ASP A 9 -5.54 11.40 9.38
N TYR A 10 -6.76 11.19 8.88
CA TYR A 10 -7.05 10.42 7.67
C TYR A 10 -6.40 11.03 6.42
N THR A 11 -6.14 12.33 6.44
CA THR A 11 -5.39 13.03 5.38
C THR A 11 -3.99 12.46 5.26
N HIS A 12 -3.28 12.35 6.39
CA HIS A 12 -1.95 11.75 6.41
C HIS A 12 -1.92 10.26 6.03
N LEU A 13 -2.96 9.49 6.36
CA LEU A 13 -3.02 8.07 6.01
C LEU A 13 -3.25 7.83 4.51
N ASN A 14 -4.09 8.65 3.86
CA ASN A 14 -4.25 8.60 2.40
C ASN A 14 -2.94 8.95 1.70
N ASP A 15 -2.24 9.99 2.17
CA ASP A 15 -0.94 10.41 1.61
C ASP A 15 0.12 9.30 1.72
N VAL A 16 0.13 8.55 2.82
CA VAL A 16 1.03 7.40 3.00
C VAL A 16 0.67 6.26 2.04
N GLY A 17 -0.62 5.93 1.90
CA GLY A 17 -1.07 4.90 0.96
C GLY A 17 -0.67 5.21 -0.49
N ASP A 18 -0.91 6.43 -0.93
CA ASP A 18 -0.57 6.89 -2.27
C ASP A 18 0.95 6.94 -2.49
N SER A 19 1.70 7.44 -1.51
CA SER A 19 3.17 7.47 -1.55
C SER A 19 3.77 6.07 -1.64
N MET A 20 3.27 5.12 -0.84
CA MET A 20 3.74 3.74 -0.91
C MET A 20 3.40 3.10 -2.25
N ALA A 21 2.20 3.32 -2.79
CA ALA A 21 1.81 2.82 -4.11
C ALA A 21 2.71 3.38 -5.22
N GLN A 22 3.06 4.67 -5.15
CA GLN A 22 3.98 5.31 -6.07
C GLN A 22 5.39 4.73 -5.97
N GLN A 23 5.90 4.53 -4.76
CA GLN A 23 7.22 3.92 -4.52
C GLN A 23 7.29 2.48 -5.04
N THR A 24 6.26 1.67 -4.85
CA THR A 24 6.23 0.30 -5.41
C THR A 24 6.22 0.29 -6.93
N LYS A 25 5.52 1.22 -7.59
CA LYS A 25 5.62 1.38 -9.05
C LYS A 25 7.04 1.75 -9.50
N LEU A 26 7.71 2.64 -8.76
CA LEU A 26 9.11 3.00 -9.04
C LEU A 26 10.05 1.80 -8.90
N ILE A 27 9.91 1.01 -7.83
CA ILE A 27 10.71 -0.20 -7.61
C ILE A 27 10.49 -1.21 -8.74
N ALA A 28 9.24 -1.45 -9.14
CA ALA A 28 8.92 -2.34 -10.26
C ALA A 28 9.61 -1.90 -11.57
N GLY A 29 9.57 -0.60 -11.88
CA GLY A 29 10.23 -0.06 -13.07
C GLY A 29 11.78 -0.03 -12.99
N ILE A 30 12.37 -0.09 -11.80
CA ILE A 30 13.81 -0.28 -11.62
C ILE A 30 14.17 -1.74 -11.92
N VAL A 31 13.40 -2.70 -11.39
CA VAL A 31 13.63 -4.14 -11.64
C VAL A 31 13.50 -4.47 -13.13
N GLU A 32 12.48 -3.93 -13.80
CA GLU A 32 12.28 -4.14 -15.24
C GLU A 32 13.41 -3.53 -16.10
N ARG A 33 13.91 -2.35 -15.72
CA ARG A 33 15.09 -1.75 -16.38
C ARG A 33 16.35 -2.58 -16.15
N LEU A 34 16.59 -3.02 -14.91
CA LEU A 34 17.73 -3.86 -14.59
C LEU A 34 17.72 -5.13 -15.45
N GLU A 35 16.56 -5.77 -15.61
CA GLU A 35 16.42 -6.94 -16.47
C GLU A 35 16.71 -6.63 -17.95
N THR A 36 16.23 -5.48 -18.44
CA THR A 36 16.49 -5.03 -19.82
C THR A 36 17.97 -4.75 -20.06
N GLU A 37 18.64 -4.08 -19.11
CA GLU A 37 20.08 -3.77 -19.19
C GLU A 37 20.94 -5.04 -19.11
N LEU A 38 20.46 -6.07 -18.40
CA LEU A 38 21.17 -7.33 -18.24
C LEU A 38 20.95 -8.32 -19.39
N GLN A 39 19.95 -8.15 -20.25
CA GLN A 39 19.73 -8.98 -21.45
C GLN A 39 21.00 -9.25 -22.28
N PRO A 40 21.80 -8.24 -22.68
CA PRO A 40 23.03 -8.50 -23.44
C PRO A 40 24.09 -9.28 -22.63
N LEU A 41 24.13 -9.13 -21.30
CA LEU A 41 25.02 -9.89 -20.41
C LEU A 41 24.55 -11.32 -20.20
N LYS A 42 23.24 -11.57 -20.13
CA LYS A 42 22.65 -12.91 -19.99
C LYS A 42 23.06 -13.84 -21.13
N ASN A 43 23.22 -13.30 -22.34
CA ASN A 43 23.68 -14.07 -23.50
C ASN A 43 25.15 -14.53 -23.38
N THR A 44 25.92 -13.94 -22.47
CA THR A 44 27.33 -14.30 -22.21
C THR A 44 27.48 -15.28 -21.04
N TRP A 45 26.44 -15.46 -20.23
CA TRP A 45 26.46 -16.35 -19.07
C TRP A 45 26.13 -17.78 -19.48
N ILE A 46 27.03 -18.70 -19.16
CA ILE A 46 26.90 -20.13 -19.46
C ILE A 46 26.98 -20.89 -18.14
N GLY A 47 26.10 -21.87 -17.93
CA GLY A 47 26.16 -22.76 -16.76
C GLY A 47 25.54 -22.18 -15.48
N LEU A 48 26.28 -22.25 -14.36
CA LEU A 48 25.78 -21.95 -13.01
C LEU A 48 25.35 -20.48 -12.84
N ASP A 49 26.06 -19.53 -13.45
CA ASP A 49 25.79 -18.10 -13.28
C ASP A 49 24.45 -17.69 -13.90
N ALA A 50 24.08 -18.29 -15.03
CA ALA A 50 22.77 -18.06 -15.65
C ALA A 50 21.63 -18.60 -14.76
N THR A 51 21.85 -19.75 -14.13
CA THR A 51 20.87 -20.37 -13.21
C THR A 51 20.69 -19.52 -11.95
N GLU A 52 21.78 -19.07 -11.34
CA GLU A 52 21.74 -18.22 -10.14
C GLU A 52 21.07 -16.88 -10.42
N TYR A 53 21.36 -16.26 -11.55
CA TYR A 53 20.67 -15.03 -11.92
C TYR A 53 19.17 -15.25 -12.10
N GLN A 54 18.75 -16.32 -12.78
CA GLN A 54 17.32 -16.64 -12.94
C GLN A 54 16.62 -16.88 -11.60
N ASN A 55 17.33 -17.44 -10.62
CA ASN A 55 16.81 -17.58 -9.26
C ASN A 55 16.58 -16.21 -8.62
N ARG A 56 17.61 -15.33 -8.65
CA ARG A 56 17.51 -13.97 -8.09
C ARG A 56 16.45 -13.12 -8.77
N GLN A 57 16.33 -13.23 -10.09
CA GLN A 57 15.29 -12.56 -10.87
C GLN A 57 13.90 -12.97 -10.37
N ARG A 58 13.63 -14.28 -10.24
CA ARG A 58 12.36 -14.78 -9.70
C ARG A 58 12.09 -14.30 -8.28
N GLU A 59 13.10 -14.24 -7.42
CA GLU A 59 12.97 -13.73 -6.05
C GLU A 59 12.59 -12.25 -6.04
N TRP A 60 13.26 -11.42 -6.85
CA TRP A 60 12.96 -9.99 -6.96
C TRP A 60 11.56 -9.75 -7.53
N ASP A 61 11.20 -10.43 -8.61
CA ASP A 61 9.85 -10.34 -9.20
C ASP A 61 8.78 -10.74 -8.19
N GLY A 62 9.02 -11.84 -7.45
CA GLY A 62 8.14 -12.30 -6.38
C GLY A 62 8.00 -11.28 -5.24
N ALA A 63 9.09 -10.64 -4.83
CA ALA A 63 9.09 -9.61 -3.80
C ALA A 63 8.31 -8.36 -4.25
N VAL A 64 8.48 -7.91 -5.49
CA VAL A 64 7.72 -6.79 -6.07
C VAL A 64 6.22 -7.08 -6.09
N LEU A 65 5.83 -8.27 -6.55
CA LEU A 65 4.44 -8.71 -6.53
C LEU A 65 3.88 -8.83 -5.10
N GLY A 66 4.72 -9.21 -4.14
CA GLY A 66 4.38 -9.25 -2.73
C GLY A 66 4.08 -7.85 -2.18
N MET A 67 4.95 -6.88 -2.45
CA MET A 67 4.75 -5.48 -2.07
C MET A 67 3.47 -4.90 -2.68
N GLN A 68 3.21 -5.13 -3.97
CA GLN A 68 1.97 -4.69 -4.61
C GLN A 68 0.72 -5.23 -3.93
N ARG A 69 0.71 -6.52 -3.55
CA ARG A 69 -0.42 -7.14 -2.84
C ARG A 69 -0.62 -6.57 -1.44
N LEU A 70 0.46 -6.39 -0.68
CA LEU A 70 0.40 -5.80 0.66
C LEU A 70 -0.16 -4.37 0.62
N LEU A 71 0.33 -3.54 -0.29
CA LEU A 71 -0.17 -2.18 -0.43
C LEU A 71 -1.63 -2.12 -0.86
N THR A 72 -2.04 -2.96 -1.80
CA THR A 72 -3.44 -3.04 -2.23
C THR A 72 -4.34 -3.45 -1.05
N SER A 73 -3.91 -4.42 -0.26
CA SER A 73 -4.63 -4.86 0.93
C SER A 73 -4.73 -3.77 1.99
N HIS A 74 -3.64 -3.05 2.27
CA HIS A 74 -3.61 -2.00 3.27
C HIS A 74 -4.41 -0.77 2.85
N ALA A 75 -4.36 -0.39 1.57
CA ALA A 75 -5.20 0.67 1.03
C ALA A 75 -6.69 0.33 1.18
N GLY A 76 -7.08 -0.91 0.88
CA GLY A 76 -8.45 -1.39 1.09
C GLY A 76 -8.89 -1.31 2.56
N LEU A 77 -8.05 -1.81 3.47
CA LEU A 77 -8.31 -1.77 4.92
C LEU A 77 -8.46 -0.33 5.43
N LEU A 78 -7.59 0.58 5.03
CA LEU A 78 -7.65 1.98 5.43
C LEU A 78 -8.93 2.67 4.93
N ALA A 79 -9.34 2.40 3.69
CA ALA A 79 -10.60 2.89 3.15
C ALA A 79 -11.82 2.36 3.93
N GLU A 80 -11.82 1.08 4.30
CA GLU A 80 -12.87 0.46 5.10
C GLU A 80 -12.96 1.06 6.51
N ILE A 81 -11.80 1.27 7.17
CA ILE A 81 -11.73 1.92 8.48
C ILE A 81 -12.28 3.35 8.40
N GLY A 82 -11.87 4.13 7.40
CA GLY A 82 -12.35 5.51 7.22
C GLY A 82 -13.87 5.58 6.99
N SER A 83 -14.41 4.67 6.16
CA SER A 83 -15.86 4.57 5.94
C SER A 83 -16.62 4.22 7.22
N SER A 84 -16.12 3.23 7.97
CA SER A 84 -16.73 2.77 9.23
C SER A 84 -16.73 3.86 10.30
N TYR A 85 -15.63 4.61 10.40
CA TYR A 85 -15.52 5.72 11.35
C TYR A 85 -16.49 6.86 11.01
N LYS A 86 -16.51 7.32 9.75
CA LYS A 86 -17.43 8.37 9.29
C LYS A 86 -18.90 7.98 9.49
N GLN A 87 -19.24 6.73 9.24
CA GLN A 87 -20.60 6.23 9.49
C GLN A 87 -20.96 6.30 10.98
N SER A 88 -20.03 5.91 11.85
CA SER A 88 -20.23 5.92 13.30
C SER A 88 -20.38 7.35 13.84
N GLU A 89 -19.55 8.29 13.39
CA GLU A 89 -19.68 9.71 13.75
C GLU A 89 -21.02 10.30 13.30
N ASN A 90 -21.45 10.04 12.06
CA ASN A 90 -22.74 10.54 11.56
C ASN A 90 -23.92 10.01 12.39
N GLN A 91 -23.87 8.75 12.82
CA GLN A 91 -24.89 8.17 13.71
C GLN A 91 -24.90 8.86 15.07
N LEU A 92 -23.72 9.02 15.69
CA LEU A 92 -23.58 9.74 16.96
C LEU A 92 -24.08 11.18 16.85
N ALA A 93 -23.67 11.93 15.83
CA ALA A 93 -24.11 13.31 15.60
C ALA A 93 -25.63 13.41 15.43
N GLY A 94 -26.25 12.46 14.74
CA GLY A 94 -27.71 12.36 14.60
C GLY A 94 -28.43 12.15 15.94
N LEU A 95 -27.89 11.30 16.82
CA LEU A 95 -28.43 11.06 18.16
C LEU A 95 -28.34 12.34 19.03
N TRP A 96 -27.19 13.02 19.02
CA TRP A 96 -27.01 14.28 19.74
C TRP A 96 -27.90 15.41 19.22
N SER A 97 -28.12 15.48 17.90
CA SER A 97 -29.07 16.43 17.29
C SER A 97 -30.50 16.19 17.78
N GLN A 98 -30.93 14.94 17.92
CA GLN A 98 -32.28 14.62 18.40
C GLN A 98 -32.46 14.96 19.89
N VAL A 99 -31.43 14.71 20.72
CA VAL A 99 -31.44 15.08 22.15
C VAL A 99 -31.51 16.60 22.35
N THR A 100 -30.90 17.39 21.45
CA THR A 100 -30.86 18.85 21.56
C THR A 100 -32.17 19.52 21.14
N ILE A 101 -32.95 18.90 20.24
CA ILE A 101 -34.24 19.43 19.75
C ILE A 101 -35.40 19.10 20.72
N GLY A 102 -35.24 18.12 21.61
CA GLY A 102 -36.26 17.67 22.57
C GLY A 102 -36.38 18.48 23.87
N ARG A 103 -35.93 19.75 23.92
CA ARG A 103 -36.04 20.64 25.10
C ARG A 103 -36.80 21.92 24.78
#